data_AF-D5EI05-F1
#
_entry.id   AF-D5EI05-F1
#
_cell.length_a   1.000
_cell.length_b   1.000
_cell.length_c   1.000
_cell.angle_alpha   90.00
_cell.angle_beta   90.00
_cell.angle_gamma   90.00
#
_symmetry.space_group_name_H-M   'P 1'
#
loop_
_entity.id
_entity.type
_entity.pdbx_description
1 polymer ?
#
loop_
_entity_poly.entity_id
_entity_poly.type
_entity_poly.pdbx_seq_one_letter_code
_entity_poly.pdbx_strand_id
1 'polypeptide(L)'
;MNPSKNTAFTLVELMIVVAIIGLLAALAMPVFSKVRQAARHSRLANDMRQFSDAINQFALETGDFPADTSVGQISDGLAKYIKVDSWHSRPIIGGSWDVARDGGSYICAVGVVDYEVTEAELAAFDKRFDDGDFSTGLYQKQDSGYFRIVQRR
;
A
#
# COMPACT_ATOMS: atom_id res chain seq x y z
N MET A 1 7.48 -57.62 -32.03
CA MET A 1 6.74 -56.79 -31.05
C MET A 1 7.67 -56.52 -29.89
N ASN A 2 8.17 -55.29 -29.75
CA ASN A 2 8.95 -54.90 -28.57
C ASN A 2 7.98 -54.64 -27.41
N PRO A 3 8.08 -55.37 -26.28
CA PRO A 3 7.26 -55.05 -25.12
C PRO A 3 7.70 -53.69 -24.57
N SER A 4 6.82 -52.71 -24.63
CA SER A 4 7.00 -51.44 -23.94
C SER A 4 7.04 -51.72 -22.44
N LYS A 5 8.20 -51.51 -21.81
CA LYS A 5 8.37 -51.60 -20.36
C LYS A 5 7.52 -50.49 -19.72
N ASN A 6 6.35 -50.85 -19.19
CA ASN A 6 5.61 -49.97 -18.31
C ASN A 6 6.30 -50.00 -16.94
N THR A 7 7.06 -48.95 -16.63
CA THR A 7 7.62 -48.71 -15.30
C THR A 7 6.50 -48.25 -14.37
N ALA A 8 6.11 -49.09 -13.41
CA ALA A 8 5.20 -48.72 -12.34
C ALA A 8 5.98 -48.01 -11.22
N PHE A 9 5.44 -46.89 -10.71
CA PHE A 9 6.02 -46.14 -9.61
C PHE A 9 5.88 -46.92 -8.30
N THR A 10 6.91 -46.92 -7.46
CA THR A 10 6.82 -47.52 -6.13
C THR A 10 6.14 -46.57 -5.15
N LEU A 11 5.46 -47.14 -4.15
CA LEU A 11 4.85 -46.36 -3.08
C LEU A 11 5.89 -45.55 -2.30
N VAL A 12 7.11 -46.11 -2.13
CA VAL A 12 8.23 -45.45 -1.44
C VAL A 12 8.72 -44.22 -2.20
N GLU A 13 8.87 -44.30 -3.53
CA GLU A 13 9.25 -43.14 -4.34
C GLU A 13 8.23 -42.02 -4.22
N LEU A 14 6.93 -42.34 -4.23
CA LEU A 14 5.89 -41.34 -4.03
C LEU A 14 5.90 -40.75 -2.61
N MET A 15 6.14 -41.57 -1.59
CA MET A 15 6.24 -41.12 -0.19
C MET A 15 7.39 -40.11 0.02
N ILE A 16 8.57 -40.39 -0.54
CA ILE A 16 9.73 -39.49 -0.40
C ILE A 16 9.45 -38.15 -1.09
N VAL A 17 8.79 -38.16 -2.26
CA VAL A 17 8.44 -36.93 -2.99
C VAL A 17 7.50 -36.05 -2.17
N VAL A 18 6.42 -36.60 -1.62
CA VAL A 18 5.49 -35.80 -0.80
C VAL A 18 6.14 -35.33 0.51
N ALA A 19 7.05 -36.11 1.08
CA ALA A 19 7.82 -35.71 2.27
C ALA A 19 8.73 -34.51 1.97
N ILE A 20 9.44 -34.52 0.84
CA ILE A 20 10.31 -33.41 0.43
C ILE A 20 9.48 -32.16 0.11
N ILE A 21 8.38 -32.29 -0.63
CA ILE A 21 7.47 -31.17 -0.94
C ILE A 21 6.91 -30.57 0.36
N GLY A 22 6.49 -31.41 1.31
CA GLY A 22 5.98 -30.97 2.62
C GLY A 22 7.02 -30.18 3.42
N LEU A 23 8.26 -30.66 3.47
CA LEU A 23 9.37 -29.95 4.13
C LEU A 23 9.64 -28.59 3.49
N LEU A 24 9.74 -28.54 2.16
CA LEU A 24 9.99 -27.29 1.43
C LEU A 24 8.84 -26.29 1.63
N ALA A 25 7.58 -26.76 1.58
CA ALA A 25 6.41 -25.91 1.80
C ALA A 25 6.38 -25.35 3.23
N ALA A 26 6.71 -26.15 4.26
CA ALA A 26 6.73 -25.72 5.65
C ALA A 26 7.74 -24.58 5.90
N LEU A 27 8.91 -24.63 5.24
CA LEU A 27 9.90 -23.55 5.31
C LEU A 27 9.48 -22.30 4.54
N ALA A 28 8.73 -22.46 3.45
CA ALA A 28 8.31 -21.35 2.57
C ALA A 28 7.15 -20.52 3.14
N MET A 29 6.18 -21.14 3.82
CA MET A 29 4.98 -20.46 4.36
C MET A 29 5.26 -19.18 5.20
N PRO A 30 6.15 -19.19 6.22
CA PRO A 30 6.39 -18.01 7.02
C PRO A 30 7.03 -16.88 6.21
N VAL A 31 7.93 -17.21 5.28
CA VAL A 31 8.57 -16.22 4.40
C VAL A 31 7.54 -15.58 3.48
N PHE A 32 6.64 -16.38 2.91
CA PHE A 32 5.58 -15.89 2.02
C PHE A 32 4.66 -14.88 2.69
N SER A 33 4.30 -15.10 3.96
CA SER A 33 3.46 -14.16 4.72
C SER A 33 4.12 -12.78 4.88
N LYS A 34 5.42 -12.74 5.20
CA LYS A 34 6.22 -11.51 5.34
C LYS A 34 6.35 -10.79 4.00
N VAL A 35 6.60 -11.52 2.91
CA VAL A 35 6.70 -10.95 1.55
C VAL A 35 5.37 -10.32 1.14
N ARG A 36 4.24 -10.96 1.43
CA ARG A 36 2.91 -10.41 1.13
C ARG A 36 2.63 -9.12 1.89
N GLN A 37 2.94 -9.07 3.19
CA GLN A 37 2.81 -7.84 3.97
C GLN A 37 3.73 -6.74 3.43
N ALA A 38 4.97 -7.09 3.11
CA ALA A 38 5.92 -6.16 2.54
C ALA A 38 5.43 -5.57 1.20
N ALA A 39 4.82 -6.39 0.35
CA ALA A 39 4.21 -5.97 -0.91
C ALA A 39 3.01 -5.03 -0.69
N ARG A 40 2.16 -5.30 0.31
CA ARG A 40 1.05 -4.40 0.68
C ARG A 40 1.57 -3.01 1.07
N HIS A 41 2.61 -2.96 1.90
CA HIS A 41 3.20 -1.67 2.31
C HIS A 41 3.83 -0.95 1.12
N SER A 42 4.59 -1.66 0.27
CA SER A 42 5.18 -1.08 -0.95
C SER A 42 4.11 -0.53 -1.90
N ARG A 43 2.94 -1.19 -2.00
CA ARG A 43 1.80 -0.70 -2.78
C ARG A 43 1.23 0.59 -2.20
N LEU A 44 0.93 0.62 -0.90
CA LEU A 44 0.41 1.82 -0.23
C LEU A 44 1.34 3.03 -0.43
N ALA A 45 2.64 2.85 -0.18
CA ALA A 45 3.64 3.91 -0.35
C ALA A 45 3.72 4.40 -1.80
N ASN A 46 3.59 3.49 -2.77
CA ASN A 46 3.61 3.83 -4.19
C ASN A 46 2.34 4.56 -4.64
N ASP A 47 1.18 4.19 -4.12
CA ASP A 47 -0.09 4.85 -4.43
C ASP A 47 -0.09 6.27 -3.84
N MET A 48 0.32 6.44 -2.57
CA MET A 48 0.49 7.74 -1.93
C MET A 48 1.50 8.64 -2.66
N ARG A 49 2.62 8.06 -3.14
CA ARG A 49 3.60 8.81 -3.94
C ARG A 49 3.00 9.30 -5.26
N GLN A 50 2.33 8.43 -6.01
CA GLN A 50 1.70 8.81 -7.28
C GLN A 50 0.69 9.94 -7.11
N PHE A 51 -0.14 9.91 -6.07
CA PHE A 51 -1.07 11.00 -5.80
C PHE A 51 -0.37 12.28 -5.34
N SER A 52 0.68 12.18 -4.52
CA SER A 52 1.49 13.34 -4.16
C SER A 52 2.12 14.00 -5.38
N ASP A 53 2.63 13.21 -6.33
CA ASP A 53 3.25 13.75 -7.54
C ASP A 53 2.21 14.45 -8.42
N ALA A 54 1.00 13.89 -8.54
CA ALA A 54 -0.11 14.52 -9.25
C ALA A 54 -0.58 15.83 -8.58
N ILE A 55 -0.62 15.88 -7.25
CA ILE A 55 -0.94 17.09 -6.49
C ILE A 55 0.15 18.15 -6.68
N ASN A 56 1.42 17.77 -6.68
CA ASN A 56 2.52 18.68 -6.98
C ASN A 56 2.40 19.23 -8.40
N GLN A 57 2.04 18.40 -9.38
CA GLN A 57 1.81 18.87 -10.75
C GLN A 57 0.64 19.86 -10.83
N PHE A 58 -0.48 19.56 -10.16
CA PHE A 58 -1.60 20.49 -10.04
C PHE A 58 -1.15 21.84 -9.46
N ALA A 59 -0.36 21.83 -8.39
CA ALA A 59 0.10 23.04 -7.73
C ALA A 59 1.07 23.85 -8.59
N LEU A 60 1.93 23.19 -9.35
CA LEU A 60 2.83 23.85 -10.30
C LEU A 60 2.07 24.55 -11.43
N GLU A 61 0.98 23.96 -11.93
CA GLU A 61 0.21 24.51 -13.04
C GLU A 61 -0.83 25.57 -12.62
N THR A 62 -1.44 25.41 -11.44
CA THR A 62 -2.50 26.32 -10.95
C THR A 62 -1.99 27.40 -10.00
N GLY A 63 -0.78 27.23 -9.44
CA GLY A 63 -0.18 28.15 -8.48
C GLY A 63 -0.64 27.95 -7.03
N ASP A 64 -1.53 27.00 -6.76
CA ASP A 64 -2.00 26.66 -5.41
C ASP A 64 -2.27 25.16 -5.27
N PHE A 65 -2.28 24.65 -4.04
CA PHE A 65 -2.62 23.24 -3.78
C PHE A 65 -4.12 22.97 -4.00
N PRO A 66 -4.56 21.70 -4.12
CA PRO A 66 -5.97 21.37 -4.29
C PRO A 66 -6.75 21.55 -2.98
N ALA A 67 -7.95 22.14 -3.04
CA ALA A 67 -8.78 22.35 -1.85
C ALA A 67 -9.19 21.03 -1.18
N ASP A 68 -9.35 21.07 0.14
CA ASP A 68 -9.92 19.96 0.89
C ASP A 68 -11.41 19.79 0.53
N THR A 69 -11.85 18.54 0.41
CA THR A 69 -13.21 18.18 0.00
C THR A 69 -13.81 17.16 0.95
N SER A 70 -15.05 16.73 0.72
CA SER A 70 -15.58 15.59 1.47
C SER A 70 -14.76 14.33 1.21
N VAL A 71 -14.60 13.49 2.22
CA VAL A 71 -13.84 12.24 2.17
C VAL A 71 -14.14 11.44 0.89
N GLY A 72 -13.08 11.04 0.18
CA GLY A 72 -13.19 10.25 -1.04
C GLY A 72 -13.50 11.05 -2.30
N GLN A 73 -13.84 12.33 -2.19
CA GLN A 73 -14.05 13.21 -3.34
C GLN A 73 -12.72 13.71 -3.89
N ILE A 74 -12.77 14.09 -5.17
CA ILE A 74 -11.64 14.70 -5.86
C ILE A 74 -11.90 16.20 -5.90
N SER A 75 -10.94 17.00 -5.46
CA SER A 75 -11.02 18.46 -5.56
C SER A 75 -11.15 18.92 -7.01
N ASP A 76 -11.81 20.06 -7.23
CA ASP A 76 -11.99 20.59 -8.59
C ASP A 76 -10.63 20.80 -9.29
N GLY A 77 -10.59 20.45 -10.58
CA GLY A 77 -9.37 20.48 -11.40
C GLY A 77 -8.34 19.36 -11.14
N LEU A 78 -8.30 18.73 -9.96
CA LEU A 78 -7.30 17.69 -9.65
C LEU A 78 -7.52 16.41 -10.49
N ALA A 79 -8.76 16.13 -10.89
CA ALA A 79 -9.13 14.99 -11.73
C ALA A 79 -8.37 14.91 -13.07
N LYS A 80 -7.74 16.01 -13.52
CA LYS A 80 -6.89 16.03 -14.72
C LYS A 80 -5.53 15.36 -14.52
N TYR A 81 -5.04 15.32 -13.28
CA TYR A 81 -3.69 14.88 -12.93
C TYR A 81 -3.68 13.49 -12.28
N ILE A 82 -4.80 13.09 -11.68
CA ILE A 82 -4.95 11.78 -11.06
C ILE A 82 -5.76 10.84 -11.94
N LYS A 83 -5.45 9.54 -11.86
CA LYS A 83 -6.34 8.50 -12.41
C LYS A 83 -7.56 8.37 -11.51
N VAL A 84 -8.70 8.88 -11.96
CA VAL A 84 -9.97 8.89 -11.22
C VAL A 84 -10.37 7.50 -10.73
N ASP A 85 -10.22 6.47 -11.57
CA ASP A 85 -10.51 5.08 -11.18
C ASP A 85 -9.62 4.59 -10.03
N SER A 86 -8.35 5.01 -10.00
CA SER A 86 -7.44 4.67 -8.91
C SER A 86 -7.79 5.40 -7.61
N TRP A 87 -8.34 6.62 -7.70
CA TRP A 87 -8.77 7.40 -6.54
C TRP A 87 -10.04 6.83 -5.89
N HIS A 88 -10.99 6.36 -6.70
CA HIS A 88 -12.19 5.70 -6.18
C HIS A 88 -11.96 4.22 -5.83
N SER A 89 -10.84 3.64 -6.27
CA SER A 89 -10.46 2.29 -5.88
C SER A 89 -10.10 2.26 -4.40
N ARG A 90 -10.66 1.27 -3.69
CA ARG A 90 -10.43 1.10 -2.25
C ARG A 90 -8.93 0.91 -1.95
N PRO A 91 -8.34 1.70 -1.03
CA PRO A 91 -6.94 1.54 -0.62
C PRO A 91 -6.67 0.17 0.00
N ILE A 92 -5.40 -0.27 -0.06
CA ILE A 92 -4.98 -1.59 0.46
C ILE A 92 -5.13 -1.73 2.00
N ILE A 93 -5.35 -0.62 2.69
CA ILE A 93 -5.56 -0.52 4.13
C ILE A 93 -7.03 -0.28 4.52
N GLY A 94 -7.96 -0.30 3.56
CA GLY A 94 -9.35 0.13 3.77
C GLY A 94 -9.52 1.63 3.60
N GLY A 95 -10.72 2.15 3.89
CA GLY A 95 -11.02 3.58 3.83
C GLY A 95 -11.17 4.16 2.42
N SER A 96 -10.96 5.47 2.33
CA SER A 96 -11.06 6.28 1.11
C SER A 96 -9.89 7.24 0.99
N TRP A 97 -9.44 7.49 -0.24
CA TRP A 97 -8.40 8.49 -0.52
C TRP A 97 -8.91 9.89 -0.27
N ASP A 98 -8.05 10.73 0.30
CA ASP A 98 -8.42 12.10 0.64
C ASP A 98 -7.22 13.05 0.56
N VAL A 99 -7.51 14.32 0.25
CA VAL A 99 -6.54 15.42 0.30
C VAL A 99 -6.82 16.24 1.54
N ALA A 100 -5.82 16.44 2.38
CA ALA A 100 -5.93 17.33 3.53
C ALA A 100 -5.17 18.64 3.27
N ARG A 101 -5.77 19.77 3.66
CA ARG A 101 -5.17 21.11 3.57
C ARG A 101 -4.93 21.71 4.94
N ASP A 102 -3.91 22.57 5.00
CA ASP A 102 -3.67 23.48 6.12
C ASP A 102 -3.58 22.81 7.49
N GLY A 103 -3.04 21.59 7.53
CA GLY A 103 -2.72 20.89 8.77
C GLY A 103 -1.71 21.64 9.64
N GLY A 104 -1.51 21.16 10.87
CA GLY A 104 -0.56 21.79 11.80
C GLY A 104 0.88 21.88 11.25
N SER A 105 1.35 20.81 10.61
CA SER A 105 2.72 20.61 10.11
C SER A 105 2.89 20.79 8.60
N TYR A 106 1.80 20.95 7.85
CA TYR A 106 1.81 20.93 6.38
C TYR A 106 0.81 21.89 5.75
N ILE A 107 1.06 22.27 4.50
CA ILE A 107 0.14 23.04 3.65
C ILE A 107 -0.82 22.09 2.92
N CYS A 108 -0.28 20.97 2.41
CA CYS A 108 -1.06 19.94 1.74
C CYS A 108 -0.49 18.55 2.05
N ALA A 109 -1.39 17.59 2.24
CA ALA A 109 -1.09 16.18 2.40
C ALA A 109 -2.12 15.32 1.66
N VAL A 110 -1.74 14.09 1.33
CA VAL A 110 -2.62 13.11 0.67
C VAL A 110 -2.55 11.77 1.38
N GLY A 111 -3.69 11.16 1.61
CA GLY A 111 -3.76 10.04 2.52
C GLY A 111 -5.03 9.25 2.40
N VAL A 112 -5.24 8.41 3.41
CA VAL A 112 -6.42 7.58 3.55
C VAL A 112 -7.14 7.96 4.83
N VAL A 113 -8.44 8.19 4.73
CA VAL A 113 -9.34 8.41 5.87
C VAL A 113 -10.19 7.15 6.07
N ASP A 114 -10.58 6.88 7.32
CA ASP A 114 -11.39 5.73 7.73
C ASP A 114 -10.76 4.36 7.36
N TYR A 115 -9.45 4.26 7.52
CA TYR A 115 -8.71 3.01 7.31
C TYR A 115 -9.07 1.94 8.36
N GLU A 116 -8.89 0.66 8.00
CA GLU A 116 -9.31 -0.49 8.80
C GLU A 116 -8.15 -1.27 9.43
N VAL A 117 -6.92 -0.84 9.16
CA VAL A 117 -5.70 -1.47 9.71
C VAL A 117 -5.47 -1.05 11.16
N THR A 118 -4.81 -1.93 11.92
CA THR A 118 -4.44 -1.61 13.31
C THR A 118 -3.31 -0.58 13.36
N GLU A 119 -3.21 0.16 14.46
CA GLU A 119 -2.10 1.10 14.66
C GLU A 119 -0.73 0.40 14.64
N ALA A 120 -0.65 -0.85 15.10
CA ALA A 120 0.59 -1.63 15.04
C ALA A 120 1.01 -1.93 13.59
N GLU A 121 0.06 -2.23 12.70
CA GLU A 121 0.33 -2.41 11.28
C GLU A 121 0.76 -1.10 10.63
N LEU A 122 0.12 0.02 10.99
CA LEU A 122 0.46 1.34 10.50
C LEU A 122 1.84 1.80 10.96
N ALA A 123 2.21 1.55 12.22
CA ALA A 123 3.52 1.86 12.77
C ALA A 123 4.62 1.02 12.09
N ALA A 124 4.30 -0.24 11.75
CA ALA A 124 5.22 -1.09 10.98
C ALA A 124 5.40 -0.62 9.53
N PHE A 125 4.38 0.00 8.94
CA PHE A 125 4.52 0.70 7.66
C PHE A 125 5.40 1.93 7.83
N ASP A 126 5.09 2.79 8.80
CA ASP A 126 5.75 4.07 9.00
C ASP A 126 7.25 3.89 9.27
N LYS A 127 7.60 3.01 10.22
CA LYS A 127 8.99 2.62 10.50
C LYS A 127 9.77 2.12 9.28
N ARG A 128 9.08 1.56 8.28
CA ARG A 128 9.72 1.02 7.08
C ARG A 128 9.94 2.08 6.01
N PHE A 129 9.10 3.10 5.93
CA PHE A 129 9.13 4.11 4.88
C PHE A 129 9.51 5.52 5.37
N ASP A 130 9.63 5.71 6.68
CA ASP A 130 9.88 6.97 7.37
C ASP A 130 10.64 6.78 8.69
N ASP A 131 10.18 7.34 9.81
CA ASP A 131 10.87 7.35 11.11
C ASP A 131 10.20 6.47 12.19
N GLY A 132 8.95 6.04 12.00
CA GLY A 132 8.19 5.26 12.98
C GLY A 132 7.41 6.11 13.99
N ASP A 133 7.37 7.43 13.82
CA ASP A 133 6.59 8.37 14.64
C ASP A 133 5.48 9.03 13.80
N PHE A 134 4.23 8.73 14.16
CA PHE A 134 3.05 9.28 13.51
C PHE A 134 2.89 10.80 13.60
N SER A 135 3.68 11.48 14.43
CA SER A 135 3.62 12.92 14.64
C SER A 135 4.63 13.68 13.77
N THR A 136 5.64 13.00 13.24
CA THR A 136 6.76 13.61 12.50
C THR A 136 6.91 12.99 11.12
N GLY A 137 8.05 13.19 10.46
CA GLY A 137 8.27 12.55 9.17
C GLY A 137 7.41 13.05 8.00
N LEU A 138 7.48 12.30 6.91
CA LEU A 138 6.66 12.41 5.71
C LEU A 138 5.27 11.81 5.88
N TYR A 139 5.08 10.82 6.75
CA TYR A 139 3.78 10.20 6.98
C TYR A 139 3.29 10.49 8.39
N GLN A 140 2.08 11.03 8.49
CA GLN A 140 1.52 11.47 9.75
C GLN A 140 0.09 10.99 9.92
N LYS A 141 -0.25 10.65 11.16
CA LYS A 141 -1.63 10.33 11.54
C LYS A 141 -2.33 11.60 12.05
N GLN A 142 -3.56 11.80 11.64
CA GLN A 142 -4.44 12.86 12.15
C GLN A 142 -5.83 12.29 12.34
N ASP A 143 -6.45 12.46 13.51
CA ASP A 143 -7.80 12.00 13.85
C ASP A 143 -8.18 10.63 13.21
N SER A 144 -8.92 10.64 12.10
CA SER A 144 -9.37 9.45 11.36
C SER A 144 -8.56 9.11 10.09
N GLY A 145 -7.50 9.85 9.80
CA GLY A 145 -6.70 9.72 8.58
C GLY A 145 -5.22 9.46 8.79
N TYR A 146 -4.59 8.89 7.76
CA TYR A 146 -3.16 8.68 7.65
C TYR A 146 -2.66 9.27 6.35
N PHE A 147 -1.82 10.30 6.46
CA PHE A 147 -1.47 11.17 5.35
C PHE A 147 0.02 11.19 5.10
N ARG A 148 0.37 11.24 3.81
CA ARG A 148 1.70 11.60 3.35
C ARG A 148 1.72 13.10 3.07
N ILE A 149 2.63 13.83 3.70
CA ILE A 149 2.84 15.25 3.46
C ILE A 149 3.35 15.46 2.04
N VAL A 150 2.67 16.34 1.31
CA VAL A 150 3.06 16.78 -0.03
C VAL A 150 3.94 18.03 0.10
N GLN A 151 3.48 19.01 0.87
CA GLN A 151 4.19 20.27 1.11
C GLN A 151 4.15 20.62 2.59
N ARG A 152 5.33 20.83 3.19
CA ARG A 152 5.46 21.32 4.56
C ARG A 152 5.20 22.83 4.63
N ARG A 153 4.73 23.27 5.79
CA ARG A 153 4.62 24.70 6.12
C ARG A 153 6.00 25.32 6.33
#